data_AF-A0AAN7UEZ5-F1
#
_entry.id   AF-A0AAN7UEZ5-F1
#
_cell.length_a   1.000
_cell.length_b   1.000
_cell.length_c   1.000
_cell.angle_alpha   90.00
_cell.angle_beta   90.00
_cell.angle_gamma   90.00
#
_symmetry.space_group_name_H-M   'P 1'
#
loop_
_entity.id
_entity.type
_entity.pdbx_description
1 polymer ?
#
loop_
_entity_poly.entity_id
_entity_poly.type
_entity_poly.pdbx_seq_one_letter_code
_entity_poly.pdbx_strand_id
1 'polypeptide(L)'
;MPPLHELLMFYKVEFKAFVLANKSDKIPTKGKKGKSISQTASEYALRIVVFGCSEEKASIGRFLSSSGLYLQHPLRTECDVSIDYFNPHYLVRSGGGMPKIEDLSLVGDTEDLMYSTAIDDVIRSRILRIFDYADGLETNLDVSPSSRLQVHLMK
;
A
#
# COMPACT_ATOMS: atom_id res chain seq x y z
N MET A 1 -6.18 -12.50 6.12
CA MET A 1 -6.76 -11.43 5.27
C MET A 1 -7.81 -12.05 4.36
N PRO A 2 -9.03 -12.31 4.86
CA PRO A 2 -10.04 -13.09 4.14
C PRO A 2 -10.41 -12.55 2.75
N PRO A 3 -10.65 -11.22 2.56
CA PRO A 3 -11.07 -10.70 1.27
C PRO A 3 -10.03 -10.82 0.16
N LEU A 4 -8.73 -10.75 0.47
CA LEU A 4 -7.67 -10.90 -0.52
C LEU A 4 -7.52 -12.36 -0.99
N HIS A 5 -7.77 -13.32 -0.10
CA HIS A 5 -7.80 -14.73 -0.45
C HIS A 5 -9.00 -15.06 -1.34
N GLU A 6 -10.18 -14.56 -0.97
CA GLU A 6 -11.39 -14.68 -1.79
C GLU A 6 -11.21 -14.04 -3.18
N LEU A 7 -10.52 -12.90 -3.27
CA LEU A 7 -10.23 -12.26 -4.55
C LEU A 7 -9.41 -13.20 -5.48
N LEU A 8 -8.44 -13.94 -4.93
CA LEU A 8 -7.67 -14.94 -5.69
C LEU A 8 -8.50 -16.16 -6.10
N MET A 9 -9.55 -16.50 -5.35
CA MET A 9 -10.43 -17.62 -5.68
C MET A 9 -11.44 -17.26 -6.77
N PHE A 10 -11.97 -16.04 -6.76
CA PHE A 10 -13.04 -15.62 -7.66
C PHE A 10 -12.57 -14.96 -8.95
N TYR A 11 -11.36 -14.39 -8.95
CA TYR A 11 -10.83 -13.65 -10.09
C TYR A 11 -9.44 -14.13 -10.48
N LYS A 12 -9.13 -14.00 -11.78
CA LYS A 12 -7.77 -14.27 -12.27
C LYS A 12 -6.90 -13.04 -12.01
N VAL A 13 -6.42 -12.92 -10.77
CA VAL A 13 -5.57 -11.80 -10.34
C VAL A 13 -4.18 -12.27 -9.91
N GLU A 14 -3.21 -11.39 -10.07
CA GLU A 14 -1.85 -11.54 -9.57
C GLU A 14 -1.54 -10.40 -8.58
N PHE A 15 -0.84 -10.72 -7.50
CA PHE A 15 -0.43 -9.74 -6.49
C PHE A 15 1.08 -9.55 -6.51
N LYS A 16 1.50 -8.28 -6.54
CA LYS A 16 2.89 -7.89 -6.29
C LYS A 16 2.96 -7.13 -4.98
N ALA A 17 3.72 -7.66 -4.02
CA ALA A 17 3.86 -7.07 -2.70
C ALA A 17 5.20 -6.33 -2.55
N PHE A 18 5.14 -5.16 -1.92
CA PHE A 18 6.28 -4.28 -1.64
C PHE A 18 6.31 -3.96 -0.15
N VAL A 19 7.48 -4.08 0.47
CA VAL A 19 7.68 -3.74 1.88
C VAL A 19 8.46 -2.44 1.95
N LEU A 20 7.87 -1.44 2.61
CA LEU A 20 8.49 -0.14 2.82
C LEU A 20 8.88 -0.02 4.28
N ALA A 21 10.15 0.30 4.53
CA ALA A 21 10.65 0.60 5.86
C ALA A 21 10.66 2.12 6.05
N ASN A 22 9.80 2.64 6.90
CA ASN A 22 9.89 4.03 7.33
C ASN A 22 11.03 4.12 8.35
N LYS A 23 12.15 4.75 7.96
CA LYS A 23 13.14 5.17 8.94
C LYS A 23 12.54 6.35 9.68
N SER A 24 12.21 6.18 10.96
CA SER A 24 11.90 7.32 11.80
C SER A 24 13.14 8.20 11.91
N ASP A 25 13.00 9.47 11.52
CA ASP A 25 14.07 10.44 11.73
C ASP A 25 14.38 10.52 13.22
N LYS A 26 15.64 10.26 13.55
CA LYS A 26 16.14 10.40 14.92
C LYS A 26 16.07 11.87 15.30
N ILE A 27 15.07 12.27 16.08
CA ILE A 27 15.08 13.56 16.76
C ILE A 27 16.14 13.48 17.87
N PRO A 28 17.24 14.26 17.84
CA PRO A 28 18.24 14.23 18.89
C PRO A 28 17.69 14.94 20.15
N THR A 29 17.23 14.17 21.15
CA THR A 29 16.95 14.72 22.48
C THR A 29 18.25 14.79 23.30
N LYS A 30 18.73 16.00 23.56
CA LYS A 30 19.81 16.23 24.54
C LYS A 30 19.26 16.00 25.95
N GLY A 31 19.61 14.89 26.58
CA GLY A 31 19.30 14.59 27.98
C GLY A 31 20.36 13.69 28.62
N LYS A 32 20.85 14.06 29.81
CA LYS A 32 22.02 13.49 30.50
C LYS A 32 21.77 12.06 31.05
N LYS A 33 22.81 11.21 30.91
CA LYS A 33 23.13 9.97 31.63
C LYS A 33 22.07 8.85 31.65
N GLY A 34 22.31 7.84 30.83
CA GLY A 34 21.65 6.53 30.86
C GLY A 34 21.43 6.01 29.45
N LYS A 35 22.35 5.19 28.93
CA LYS A 35 22.29 4.69 27.56
C LYS A 35 21.30 3.51 27.49
N SER A 36 20.00 3.77 27.59
CA SER A 36 18.99 2.83 27.09
C SER A 36 18.86 3.06 25.59
N ILE A 37 19.26 2.08 24.79
CA ILE A 37 18.93 2.04 23.37
C ILE A 37 17.44 1.70 23.32
N SER A 38 16.57 2.70 23.36
CA SER A 38 15.21 2.53 22.86
C SER A 38 15.34 2.33 21.35
N GLN A 39 15.31 1.07 20.91
CA GLN A 39 15.11 0.76 19.50
C GLN A 39 13.73 1.30 19.16
N THR A 40 13.67 2.47 18.53
CA THR A 40 12.46 2.93 17.87
C THR A 40 12.13 1.88 16.81
N ALA A 41 11.06 1.12 17.03
CA ALA A 41 10.63 0.09 16.09
C ALA A 41 10.48 0.73 14.72
N SER A 42 11.22 0.22 13.72
CA SER A 42 11.01 0.62 12.34
C SER A 42 9.58 0.28 11.97
N GLU A 43 8.81 1.26 11.52
CA GLU A 43 7.47 1.03 11.01
C GLU A 43 7.60 0.48 9.59
N TYR A 44 7.02 -0.68 9.35
CA TYR A 44 7.00 -1.31 8.03
C TYR A 44 5.59 -1.26 7.46
N ALA A 45 5.47 -0.74 6.24
CA ALA A 45 4.23 -0.75 5.48
C ALA A 45 4.29 -1.80 4.38
N LEU A 46 3.27 -2.65 4.27
CA LEU A 46 3.09 -3.57 3.16
C LEU A 46 2.15 -2.93 2.13
N ARG A 47 2.61 -2.82 0.89
CA ARG A 47 1.78 -2.40 -0.25
C ARG A 47 1.58 -3.59 -1.19
N ILE A 48 0.35 -3.75 -1.66
CA ILE A 48 -0.01 -4.82 -2.59
C ILE A 48 -0.58 -4.15 -3.84
N VAL A 49 0.04 -4.42 -4.99
CA VAL A 49 -0.48 -4.04 -6.31
C VAL A 49 -1.21 -5.25 -6.90
N VAL A 50 -2.42 -5.02 -7.38
CA VAL A 50 -3.29 -6.04 -7.97
C VAL A 50 -3.28 -5.89 -9.49
N PHE A 51 -2.91 -6.97 -10.18
CA PHE A 51 -3.00 -7.11 -11.63
C PHE A 51 -4.14 -8.07 -11.96
N GLY A 52 -4.86 -7.82 -13.04
CA GLY A 52 -5.99 -8.65 -13.44
C GLY A 52 -6.56 -8.26 -14.80
N CYS A 53 -7.61 -8.95 -15.24
CA CYS A 53 -8.27 -8.67 -16.50
C CYS A 53 -9.05 -7.34 -16.46
N SER A 54 -8.86 -6.47 -17.46
CA SER A 54 -9.56 -5.17 -17.55
C SER A 54 -11.08 -5.33 -17.66
N GLU A 55 -11.56 -6.45 -18.17
CA GLU A 55 -12.99 -6.79 -18.24
C GLU A 55 -13.62 -6.96 -16.84
N GLU A 56 -12.82 -7.39 -15.86
CA GLU A 56 -13.28 -7.69 -14.50
C GLU A 56 -13.12 -6.50 -13.54
N LYS A 57 -12.50 -5.40 -13.98
CA LYS A 57 -12.14 -4.25 -13.13
C LYS A 57 -13.29 -3.68 -12.31
N ALA A 58 -14.49 -3.62 -12.88
CA ALA A 58 -15.67 -3.11 -12.20
C ALA A 58 -16.19 -4.08 -11.13
N SER A 59 -16.18 -5.38 -11.43
CA SER A 59 -16.57 -6.44 -10.50
C SER A 59 -15.59 -6.55 -9.34
N ILE A 60 -14.28 -6.49 -9.62
CA ILE A 60 -13.21 -6.46 -8.62
C ILE A 60 -13.36 -5.22 -7.72
N GLY A 61 -13.60 -4.05 -8.30
CA GLY A 61 -13.85 -2.83 -7.52
C GLY A 61 -15.06 -2.95 -6.60
N ARG A 62 -16.17 -3.50 -7.12
CA ARG A 62 -17.37 -3.74 -6.31
C ARG A 62 -17.12 -4.74 -5.19
N PHE A 63 -16.40 -5.82 -5.47
CA PHE A 63 -16.00 -6.81 -4.47
C PHE A 63 -15.19 -6.15 -3.35
N LEU A 64 -14.11 -5.44 -3.71
CA LEU A 64 -13.23 -4.78 -2.74
C LEU A 64 -13.99 -3.76 -1.88
N SER A 65 -14.79 -2.88 -2.50
CA SER A 65 -15.59 -1.89 -1.77
C SER A 65 -16.65 -2.53 -0.88
N SER A 66 -17.28 -3.64 -1.30
CA SER A 66 -18.22 -4.38 -0.46
C SER A 66 -17.56 -5.02 0.77
N SER A 67 -16.27 -5.33 0.68
CA SER A 67 -15.44 -5.79 1.80
C SER A 67 -14.78 -4.64 2.59
N GLY A 68 -15.14 -3.38 2.31
CA GLY A 68 -14.56 -2.21 2.97
C GLY A 68 -13.12 -1.90 2.56
N LEU A 69 -12.62 -2.49 1.47
CA LEU A 69 -11.27 -2.28 0.95
C LEU A 69 -11.29 -1.30 -0.22
N TYR A 70 -10.40 -0.30 -0.16
CA TYR A 70 -10.28 0.72 -1.19
C TYR A 70 -8.86 0.84 -1.69
N LEU A 71 -8.66 0.59 -2.99
CA LEU A 71 -7.37 0.75 -3.65
C LEU A 71 -6.88 2.21 -3.60
N GLN A 72 -5.64 2.36 -3.14
CA GLN A 72 -4.90 3.62 -3.19
C GLN A 72 -4.06 3.71 -4.46
N HIS A 73 -3.49 4.90 -4.71
CA HIS A 73 -2.56 5.10 -5.82
C HIS A 73 -1.21 4.40 -5.55
N PRO A 74 -0.77 3.50 -6.44
CA PRO A 74 0.56 2.91 -6.36
C PRO A 74 1.63 3.95 -6.70
N LEU A 75 2.88 3.68 -6.31
CA LEU A 75 4.02 4.44 -6.81
C LEU A 75 4.28 4.03 -8.27
N ARG A 76 4.83 4.96 -9.07
CA ARG A 76 5.18 4.65 -10.46
C ARG A 76 6.15 3.47 -10.58
N THR A 77 7.06 3.32 -9.64
CA THR A 77 8.03 2.20 -9.53
C THR A 77 7.40 0.85 -9.19
N GLU A 78 6.18 0.84 -8.65
CA GLU A 78 5.47 -0.38 -8.27
C GLU A 78 4.64 -0.96 -9.43
N CYS A 79 4.35 -0.14 -10.44
CA CYS A 79 3.55 -0.52 -11.61
C CYS A 79 4.42 -0.85 -12.82
N ASP A 80 3.95 -1.82 -13.60
CA ASP A 80 4.50 -2.06 -14.94
C ASP A 80 3.90 -1.04 -15.92
N VAL A 81 4.77 -0.24 -16.54
CA VAL A 81 4.39 0.82 -17.49
C VAL A 81 3.75 0.26 -18.76
N SER A 82 3.97 -1.03 -19.06
CA SER A 82 3.34 -1.71 -20.19
C SER A 82 1.88 -2.11 -19.94
N ILE A 83 1.39 -1.98 -18.70
CA ILE A 83 0.04 -2.36 -18.29
C ILE A 83 -0.79 -1.10 -18.01
N ASP A 84 -2.00 -1.07 -18.56
CA ASP A 84 -2.94 0.02 -18.32
C ASP A 84 -3.31 0.11 -16.84
N TYR A 85 -3.05 1.28 -16.26
CA TYR A 85 -3.47 1.59 -14.90
C TYR A 85 -4.98 1.82 -14.81
N PHE A 86 -5.62 1.16 -13.85
CA PHE A 86 -7.02 1.41 -13.54
C PHE A 86 -7.28 1.26 -12.04
N ASN A 87 -7.88 2.29 -11.42
CA ASN A 87 -8.38 2.20 -10.06
C ASN A 87 -9.91 2.36 -10.07
N PRO A 88 -10.70 1.31 -9.78
CA PRO A 88 -12.16 1.38 -9.76
C PRO A 88 -12.73 2.35 -8.72
N HIS A 89 -11.94 2.77 -7.74
CA HIS A 89 -12.34 3.72 -6.70
C HIS A 89 -11.82 5.13 -6.95
N TYR A 90 -11.17 5.38 -8.10
CA TYR A 90 -10.74 6.71 -8.46
C TYR A 90 -11.92 7.55 -8.95
N LEU A 91 -12.05 8.75 -8.38
CA LEU A 91 -13.12 9.68 -8.73
C LEU A 91 -12.73 10.47 -9.99
N VAL A 92 -13.26 10.04 -11.13
CA VAL A 92 -13.13 10.75 -12.40
C VAL A 92 -14.29 11.73 -12.56
N ARG A 93 -14.00 12.96 -13.02
CA ARG A 93 -15.04 13.92 -13.39
C ARG A 93 -15.87 13.39 -14.57
N SER A 94 -17.17 13.69 -14.62
CA SER A 94 -18.01 13.34 -15.76
C SER A 94 -17.39 13.79 -17.09
N GLY A 95 -17.27 12.86 -18.05
CA GLY A 95 -16.60 13.09 -19.34
C GLY A 95 -15.06 13.01 -19.31
N GLY A 96 -14.46 12.86 -18.14
CA GLY A 96 -13.03 12.59 -17.98
C GLY A 96 -12.70 11.10 -18.15
N GLY A 97 -11.44 10.80 -18.46
CA GLY A 97 -10.88 9.45 -18.46
C GLY A 97 -10.09 9.14 -17.19
N MET A 98 -9.76 7.86 -16.99
CA MET A 98 -8.78 7.45 -15.98
C MET A 98 -7.42 8.08 -16.32
N PRO A 99 -6.76 8.79 -15.39
CA PRO A 99 -5.42 9.31 -15.64
C PRO A 99 -4.41 8.17 -15.80
N LYS A 100 -3.33 8.44 -16.54
CA LYS A 100 -2.23 7.48 -16.64
C LYS A 100 -1.39 7.49 -15.37
N ILE A 101 -0.65 6.42 -15.13
CA ILE A 101 0.19 6.32 -13.94
C ILE A 101 1.30 7.38 -13.92
N GLU A 102 1.79 7.81 -15.09
CA GLU A 102 2.79 8.87 -15.21
C GLU A 102 2.28 10.22 -14.71
N ASP A 103 1.00 10.51 -14.99
CA ASP A 103 0.35 11.77 -14.62
C ASP A 103 0.01 11.85 -13.13
N LEU A 104 0.07 10.71 -12.43
CA LEU A 104 -0.24 10.57 -11.01
C LEU A 104 0.99 10.66 -10.10
N SER A 105 2.18 10.86 -10.67
CA SER A 105 3.43 10.96 -9.93
C SER A 105 3.40 12.16 -8.95
N LEU A 106 3.57 11.90 -7.65
CA LEU A 106 3.60 12.95 -6.63
C LEU A 106 5.03 13.42 -6.36
N VAL A 107 5.17 14.69 -5.95
CA VAL A 107 6.46 15.28 -5.51
C VAL A 107 6.92 14.53 -4.25
N GLY A 108 7.81 13.55 -4.43
CA GLY A 108 8.24 12.59 -3.41
C GLY A 108 8.47 11.18 -3.97
N ASP A 109 7.93 10.86 -5.15
CA ASP A 109 8.15 9.58 -5.85
C ASP A 109 9.58 9.45 -6.42
N THR A 110 10.37 10.53 -6.37
CA THR A 110 11.79 10.60 -6.78
C THR A 110 12.77 10.45 -5.62
N GLU A 111 12.31 10.46 -4.37
CA GLU A 111 13.21 10.02 -3.32
C GLU A 111 13.38 8.52 -3.54
N ASP A 112 14.63 8.09 -3.72
CA ASP A 112 15.05 6.70 -3.60
C ASP A 112 14.51 6.19 -2.25
N LEU A 113 13.24 5.76 -2.23
CA LEU A 113 12.77 4.70 -1.38
C LEU A 113 13.66 3.57 -1.82
N MET A 114 14.82 3.47 -1.15
CA MET A 114 15.72 2.35 -1.29
C MET A 114 14.87 1.16 -0.93
N TYR A 115 14.25 0.57 -1.96
CA TYR A 115 13.80 -0.79 -1.98
C TYR A 115 15.09 -1.53 -1.68
N SER A 116 15.32 -1.77 -0.39
CA SER A 116 16.40 -2.63 0.04
C SER A 116 16.03 -3.97 -0.57
N THR A 117 16.63 -4.24 -1.72
CA THR A 117 16.48 -5.47 -2.48
C THR A 117 16.89 -6.68 -1.63
N ALA A 118 17.60 -6.45 -0.53
CA ALA A 118 17.83 -7.41 0.53
C ALA A 118 16.81 -7.24 1.67
N ILE A 119 15.56 -7.65 1.43
CA ILE A 119 14.75 -8.15 2.56
C ILE A 119 15.49 -9.38 3.08
N ASP A 120 16.11 -9.23 4.25
CA ASP A 120 16.78 -10.32 4.95
C ASP A 120 15.80 -11.49 5.17
N ASP A 121 16.31 -12.72 5.12
CA ASP A 121 15.47 -13.93 5.24
C ASP A 121 14.71 -13.98 6.57
N VAL A 122 15.23 -13.30 7.60
CA VAL A 122 14.55 -13.11 8.89
C VAL A 122 13.31 -12.22 8.76
N ILE A 123 13.36 -11.15 7.96
CA ILE A 123 12.20 -10.28 7.72
C ILE A 123 11.20 -11.00 6.81
N ARG A 124 11.69 -11.68 5.75
CA ARG A 124 10.86 -12.48 4.85
C ARG A 124 10.10 -13.56 5.61
N SER A 125 10.78 -14.35 6.45
CA SER A 125 10.16 -15.39 7.26
C SER A 125 9.16 -14.83 8.27
N ARG A 126 9.44 -13.66 8.88
CA ARG A 126 8.46 -12.97 9.74
C ARG A 126 7.20 -12.55 8.98
N ILE A 127 7.35 -12.00 7.77
CA ILE A 127 6.22 -11.59 6.94
C ILE A 127 5.39 -12.80 6.51
N LEU A 128 6.05 -13.86 6.03
CA LEU A 128 5.37 -15.11 5.66
C LEU A 128 4.62 -15.71 6.86
N ARG A 129 5.22 -15.66 8.05
CA ARG A 129 4.56 -16.07 9.29
C ARG A 129 3.32 -15.23 9.61
N ILE A 130 3.30 -13.94 9.29
CA ILE A 130 2.07 -13.13 9.46
C ILE A 130 0.95 -13.68 8.57
N PHE A 131 1.25 -14.10 7.34
CA PHE A 131 0.25 -14.70 6.45
C PHE A 131 -0.22 -16.08 6.91
N ASP A 132 0.67 -16.91 7.46
CA ASP A 132 0.33 -18.25 7.97
C ASP A 132 -0.56 -18.22 9.23
N TYR A 133 -0.46 -17.16 10.04
CA TYR A 133 -1.20 -17.01 11.30
C TYR A 133 -2.35 -15.99 11.22
N ALA A 134 -2.62 -15.41 10.05
CA ALA A 134 -3.71 -14.45 9.84
C ALA A 134 -5.07 -15.15 9.69
N ASP A 135 -5.41 -15.99 10.66
CA ASP A 135 -6.77 -16.45 10.92
C ASP A 135 -7.29 -15.75 12.18
N GLY A 136 -8.26 -14.85 12.00
CA GLY A 136 -9.13 -14.33 13.05
C GLY A 136 -8.50 -13.60 14.26
N LEU A 137 -7.86 -12.44 14.05
CA LEU A 137 -7.82 -11.44 15.12
C LEU A 137 -8.51 -10.15 14.64
N GLU A 138 -9.68 -9.86 15.21
CA GLU A 138 -10.37 -8.57 15.11
C GLU A 138 -9.49 -7.50 15.79
N THR A 139 -8.44 -7.09 15.11
CA THR A 139 -7.70 -5.89 15.48
C THR A 139 -8.52 -4.72 14.98
N ASN A 140 -9.01 -3.90 15.92
CA ASN A 140 -9.50 -2.57 15.60
C ASN A 140 -8.34 -1.79 14.98
N LEU A 141 -8.24 -1.82 13.66
CA LEU A 141 -7.31 -0.99 12.91
C LEU A 141 -7.81 0.43 13.07
N ASP A 142 -7.04 1.27 13.77
CA ASP A 142 -7.29 2.70 13.84
C ASP A 142 -7.05 3.28 12.44
N VAL A 143 -8.12 3.42 11.67
CA VAL A 143 -8.07 3.92 10.29
C VAL A 143 -7.82 5.42 10.37
N SER A 144 -6.55 5.81 10.24
CA SER A 144 -6.19 7.21 10.06
C SER A 144 -6.34 7.64 8.59
N PRO A 145 -6.85 8.85 8.32
CA PRO A 145 -6.92 9.38 6.97
C PRO A 145 -5.52 9.48 6.36
N SER A 146 -5.37 8.99 5.13
CA SER A 146 -4.11 9.07 4.41
C SER A 146 -3.66 10.52 4.28
N SER A 147 -2.40 10.80 4.61
CA SER A 147 -1.77 12.11 4.36
C SER A 147 -1.78 12.51 2.88
N ARG A 148 -2.01 11.55 1.98
CA ARG A 148 -2.14 11.75 0.53
C ARG A 148 -3.56 12.16 0.10
N LEU A 149 -4.55 12.04 0.98
CA LEU A 149 -5.96 12.40 0.74
C LEU A 149 -6.27 13.78 1.34
N GLN A 150 -5.41 14.78 1.06
CA GLN A 150 -5.70 16.17 1.40
C GLN A 150 -6.46 16.84 0.25
N VAL A 151 -7.78 16.91 0.38
CA VAL A 151 -8.60 17.73 -0.52
C VAL A 151 -8.66 19.15 0.01
N HIS A 152 -7.97 20.08 -0.67
CA HIS A 152 -8.21 21.51 -0.48
C HIS A 152 -9.51 21.88 -1.21
N LEU A 153 -10.58 22.11 -0.45
CA LEU A 153 -11.79 22.74 -0.97
C LEU A 153 -11.49 24.22 -1.21
N MET A 154 -11.46 24.62 -2.48
CA MET A 154 -11.46 26.04 -2.85
C MET A 154 -12.80 26.66 -2.42
N LYS A 155 -12.70 27.78 -1.72
CA LYS A 155 -13.81 28.53 -1.14
C LYS A 155 -14.38 29.52 -2.15
#